data_AF-A0A379AD55-F1
#
_entry.id   AF-A0A379AD55-F1
#
_cell.length_a   1.000
_cell.length_b   1.000
_cell.length_c   1.000
_cell.angle_alpha   90.00
_cell.angle_beta   90.00
_cell.angle_gamma   90.00
#
_symmetry.space_group_name_H-M   'P 1'
#
loop_
_entity.id
_entity.type
_entity.pdbx_description
1 polymer ?
#
loop_
_entity_poly.entity_id
_entity_poly.type
_entity_poly.pdbx_seq_one_letter_code
_entity_poly.pdbx_strand_id
1 'polypeptide(L)' 'MVLDFLLQEKVLLVQGSAFNWPWPDHLRIVTLPRVDDLEMAINKFGRFLQGYRQ' A
#
# COMPACT_ATOMS: atom_id res chain seq x y z
N MET A 1 2.56 3.37 -9.04
CA MET A 1 1.58 2.92 -8.01
C MET A 1 2.21 2.71 -6.64
N VAL A 2 3.09 1.71 -6.42
CA VAL A 2 3.70 1.45 -5.09
C VAL A 2 4.79 2.48 -4.72
N LEU A 3 5.61 2.90 -5.69
CA LEU A 3 6.63 3.94 -5.48
C LEU A 3 6.01 5.31 -5.17
N ASP A 4 4.90 5.65 -5.82
CA ASP A 4 4.18 6.90 -5.61
C ASP A 4 3.55 6.95 -4.21
N PHE A 5 2.99 5.84 -3.73
CA PHE A 5 2.45 5.73 -2.38
C PHE A 5 3.53 5.85 -1.29
N LEU A 6 4.70 5.26 -1.51
CA LEU A 6 5.84 5.41 -0.60
C LEU A 6 6.30 6.88 -0.51
N LEU A 7 6.38 7.57 -1.65
CA LEU A 7 6.83 8.97 -1.71
C LEU A 7 5.80 9.94 -1.10
N GLN A 8 4.50 9.65 -1.23
CA GLN A 8 3.43 10.56 -0.82
C GLN A 8 2.98 10.34 0.64
N GLU A 9 2.92 9.10 1.12
CA GLU A 9 2.36 8.77 2.45
C GLU A 9 3.40 8.28 3.47
N LYS A 10 4.67 8.09 3.05
CA LYS A 10 5.77 7.51 3.87
C LYS A 10 5.44 6.13 4.47
N VAL A 11 4.51 5.40 3.84
CA VAL A 11 4.19 4.02 4.20
C VAL A 11 4.84 3.10 3.17
N LEU A 12 5.79 2.27 3.61
CA LEU A 12 6.48 1.31 2.74
C LEU A 12 5.56 0.11 2.48
N LEU A 13 4.97 0.08 1.28
CA LEU A 13 4.26 -1.09 0.76
C LEU A 13 5.18 -1.87 -0.19
N VAL A 14 5.03 -3.20 -0.21
CA VAL A 14 5.74 -4.07 -1.15
C VAL A 14 4.75 -4.53 -2.22
N GLN A 15 5.10 -4.31 -3.49
CA GLN A 15 4.32 -4.79 -4.63
C GLN A 15 4.31 -6.33 -4.67
N GLY A 16 3.18 -6.94 -5.04
CA GLY A 16 3.01 -8.39 -5.12
C GLY A 16 3.97 -9.08 -6.10
N SER A 17 4.44 -8.39 -7.14
CA SER A 17 5.45 -8.88 -8.09
C SER A 17 6.78 -9.23 -7.42
N ALA A 18 7.11 -8.60 -6.28
CA ALA A 18 8.28 -8.95 -5.47
C ALA A 18 8.16 -10.33 -4.78
N PHE A 19 6.99 -10.96 -4.85
CA PHE A 19 6.68 -12.29 -4.31
C PHE A 19 6.36 -13.32 -5.42
N ASN A 20 6.84 -13.11 -6.66
CA ASN A 20 6.54 -13.95 -7.83
C ASN A 20 5.04 -14.03 -8.18
N TRP A 21 4.26 -13.02 -7.81
CA TRP A 21 2.88 -12.92 -8.27
C TRP A 21 2.85 -12.46 -9.74
N PRO A 22 2.15 -13.17 -10.64
CA PRO A 22 2.25 -12.96 -12.09
C PRO A 22 1.60 -11.66 -12.60
N TRP A 23 0.73 -11.02 -11.81
CA TRP A 23 0.03 -9.79 -12.20
C TRP A 23 0.36 -8.61 -11.27
N PRO A 24 0.41 -7.36 -11.76
CA PRO A 24 0.72 -6.20 -10.92
C PRO A 24 -0.51 -5.66 -10.17
N ASP A 25 -1.41 -6.52 -9.74
CA ASP A 25 -2.71 -6.20 -9.13
C ASP A 25 -2.75 -6.49 -7.60
N HIS A 26 -1.70 -7.08 -7.06
CA HIS A 26 -1.59 -7.40 -5.63
C HIS A 26 -0.50 -6.59 -4.93
N LEU A 27 -0.71 -6.41 -3.63
CA LEU A 27 0.24 -5.78 -2.70
C LEU A 27 0.29 -6.56 -1.40
N ARG A 28 1.38 -6.43 -0.66
CA ARG A 28 1.54 -7.06 0.66
C ARG A 28 1.57 -5.99 1.75
N ILE A 29 0.83 -6.26 2.83
CA ILE A 29 0.83 -5.50 4.07
C ILE A 29 1.37 -6.39 5.20
N VAL A 30 2.07 -5.80 6.16
CA VAL A 30 2.53 -6.48 7.37
C VAL A 30 1.64 -6.04 8.54
N THR A 31 1.06 -6.99 9.27
CA THR A 31 0.11 -6.75 10.38
C THR A 31 0.78 -6.75 11.77
N LEU A 32 2.10 -6.54 11.82
CA LEU A 32 2.87 -6.38 13.05
C LEU A 32 2.67 -5.03 13.77
N PRO A 33 2.41 -3.89 13.08
CA PRO A 33 2.14 -2.61 13.73
C PRO A 33 0.88 -2.66 14.62
N ARG A 34 0.72 -1.64 15.47
CA ARG A 34 -0.48 -1.53 16.32
C ARG A 34 -1.73 -1.24 15.49
N VAL A 35 -2.89 -1.52 16.07
CA VAL A 35 -4.19 -1.34 15.41
C VAL A 35 -4.36 0.10 14.92
N ASP A 36 -4.02 1.10 15.75
CA ASP A 36 -4.14 2.52 15.39
C ASP A 36 -3.27 2.89 14.17
N ASP A 37 -2.06 2.32 14.08
CA ASP A 37 -1.15 2.54 12.94
C ASP A 37 -1.69 1.87 11.67
N LEU A 38 -2.26 0.67 11.80
CA LEU A 38 -2.89 -0.06 10.70
C LEU A 38 -4.14 0.68 10.19
N GLU A 39 -4.99 1.16 11.09
CA GLU A 39 -6.16 1.97 10.72
C GLU A 39 -5.75 3.24 10.00
N MET A 40 -4.72 3.94 10.48
CA MET A 40 -4.21 5.14 9.83
C MET A 40 -3.70 4.84 8.42
N ALA A 41 -2.89 3.79 8.27
CA ALA A 41 -2.30 3.39 6.99
C ALA A 41 -3.37 2.94 5.98
N ILE A 42 -4.34 2.14 6.41
CA ILE A 42 -5.44 1.67 5.55
C ILE A 42 -6.33 2.85 5.12
N ASN A 43 -6.64 3.78 6.03
CA ASN A 43 -7.43 4.97 5.71
C ASN A 43 -6.72 5.88 4.69
N LYS A 44 -5.40 6.08 4.84
CA LYS A 44 -4.58 6.81 3.85
C LYS A 44 -4.57 6.10 2.50
N PHE A 45 -4.43 4.78 2.50
CA PHE A 45 -4.48 3.97 1.28
C PHE A 45 -5.83 4.06 0.57
N GLY A 46 -6.94 4.03 1.31
CA GLY A 46 -8.28 4.23 0.75
C GLY A 46 -8.45 5.60 0.09
N ARG A 47 -7.96 6.68 0.71
CA ARG A 47 -8.00 8.03 0.12
C ARG A 47 -7.18 8.14 -1.15
N PHE A 48 -5.99 7.52 -1.17
CA PHE A 48 -5.15 7.47 -2.36
C PHE A 48 -5.88 6.77 -3.52
N LEU A 49 -6.48 5.60 -3.28
CA LEU A 49 -7.22 4.85 -4.30
C LEU A 49 -8.43 5.60 -4.86
N GLN A 50 -9.09 6.46 -4.07
CA GLN A 50 -10.21 7.28 -4.55
C GLN A 50 -9.80 8.30 -5.63
N GLY A 51 -8.58 8.83 -5.55
CA GLY A 51 -8.05 9.78 -6.52
C GLY A 51 -7.11 9.16 -7.57
N TYR A 52 -6.72 7.90 -7.39
CA TYR A 52 -5.73 7.25 -8.23
C TYR A 52 -6.37 6.66 -9.49
N ARG A 53 -6.13 7.32 -10.62
CA ARG A 53 -6.26 6.76 -11.96
C ARG A 53 -4.86 6.68 -12.57
N GLN A 54 -4.46 5.48 -12.97
CA GLN A 54 -3.19 5.25 -13.66
C GLN A 54 -3.29 5.68 -15.13
#